data_AF-A0A2W4W7H9-F1
#
_entry.id   AF-A0A2W4W7H9-F1
#
_cell.length_a   1.000
_cell.length_b   1.000
_cell.length_c   1.000
_cell.angle_alpha   90.00
_cell.angle_beta   90.00
_cell.angle_gamma   90.00
#
_symmetry.space_group_name_H-M   'P 1'
#
loop_
_entity.id
_entity.type
_entity.pdbx_description
1 polymer ?
#
loop_
_entity_poly.entity_id
_entity_poly.type
_entity_poly.pdbx_seq_one_letter_code
_entity_poly.pdbx_strand_id
1 'polypeptide(L)' 'MTTQSLQLSHHFYNLFQALPDDAKQGFLAALITHNRKEIEDLLFYQDCKAAKEEGFLSDREAQEFVANLPQ' A
#
# COMPACT_ATOMS: atom_id res chain seq x y z
N MET A 1 3.23 5.43 24.02
CA MET A 1 2.97 6.39 22.92
C MET A 1 2.43 5.72 21.66
N THR A 2 2.83 4.48 21.34
CA THR A 2 2.36 3.69 20.18
C THR A 2 0.85 3.43 20.13
N THR A 3 0.20 3.22 21.28
CA THR A 3 -1.26 2.95 21.31
C THR A 3 -2.09 4.18 20.98
N GLN A 4 -1.65 5.37 21.41
CA GLN A 4 -2.37 6.63 21.16
C GLN A 4 -2.26 7.04 19.69
N SER A 5 -1.09 6.86 19.07
CA SER A 5 -0.92 7.16 17.64
C SER A 5 -1.73 6.21 16.75
N LEU A 6 -1.85 4.93 17.12
CA LEU A 6 -2.70 3.95 16.44
C LEU A 6 -4.20 4.28 16.58
N GLN A 7 -4.63 4.70 17.76
CA GLN A 7 -6.02 5.13 17.96
C GLN A 7 -6.35 6.38 17.14
N LEU A 8 -5.40 7.30 17.04
CA LEU A 8 -5.56 8.52 16.27
C LEU A 8 -5.62 8.23 14.76
N SER A 9 -4.80 7.33 14.24
CA SER A 9 -4.86 6.94 12.82
C SER A 9 -6.18 6.27 12.46
N HIS A 10 -6.70 5.37 13.31
CA HIS A 10 -8.03 4.79 13.13
C HIS A 10 -9.14 5.84 13.16
N HIS A 11 -9.04 6.84 14.04
CA HIS A 11 -10.01 7.92 14.09
C HIS A 11 -10.04 8.73 12.78
N PHE A 12 -8.88 9.12 12.25
CA PHE A 12 -8.81 9.85 10.98
C PHE A 12 -9.33 9.03 9.80
N TYR A 13 -9.07 7.72 9.78
CA TYR A 13 -9.64 6.83 8.78
C TYR A 13 -11.17 6.80 8.85
N ASN A 14 -11.74 6.69 10.05
CA ASN A 14 -13.20 6.70 10.21
C ASN A 14 -13.82 8.04 9.77
N LEU A 15 -13.16 9.17 10.03
CA LEU A 15 -13.58 10.47 9.54
C LEU A 15 -13.57 10.52 8.01
N PHE A 16 -12.50 10.04 7.38
CA PHE A 16 -12.43 9.93 5.93
C PHE A 16 -13.56 9.06 5.36
N GLN A 17 -13.88 7.95 6.02
CA GLN A 17 -14.95 7.06 5.57
C GLN A 17 -16.36 7.64 5.68
N ALA A 18 -16.57 8.58 6.60
CA ALA A 18 -17.83 9.29 6.77
C ALA A 18 -18.05 10.44 5.76
N LEU A 19 -17.03 10.79 4.96
CA LEU A 19 -17.15 11.84 3.95
C LEU A 19 -18.09 11.39 2.80
N PRO A 20 -18.85 12.33 2.20
CA PRO A 20 -19.49 12.12 0.90
C PRO A 20 -18.48 11.78 -0.20
N ASP A 21 -18.92 11.11 -1.27
CA ASP A 21 -18.03 10.58 -2.31
C ASP A 21 -17.20 11.65 -3.04
N ASP A 22 -17.79 12.82 -3.30
CA ASP A 22 -17.11 13.96 -3.91
C ASP A 22 -16.02 14.52 -2.98
N ALA A 23 -16.31 14.63 -1.69
CA ALA A 23 -15.34 15.02 -0.67
C ALA A 23 -14.22 13.99 -0.52
N LYS A 24 -14.52 12.67 -0.62
CA LYS A 24 -13.50 11.62 -0.64
C LYS A 24 -12.57 11.76 -1.83
N GLN A 25 -13.11 12.00 -3.02
CA GLN A 25 -12.30 12.20 -4.22
C GLN A 25 -11.39 13.43 -4.09
N GLY A 26 -11.93 14.56 -3.62
CA GLY A 26 -11.14 15.77 -3.37
C GLY A 26 -10.03 15.56 -2.35
N PHE A 27 -10.33 14.87 -1.25
CA PHE A 27 -9.35 14.52 -0.23
C PHE A 27 -8.22 13.64 -0.79
N LEU A 28 -8.56 12.57 -1.51
CA LEU A 28 -7.58 11.67 -2.11
C LEU A 28 -6.71 12.38 -3.15
N ALA A 29 -7.29 13.24 -3.98
CA ALA A 29 -6.54 14.02 -4.96
C ALA A 29 -5.49 14.93 -4.29
N ALA A 30 -5.88 15.63 -3.21
CA ALA A 30 -4.96 16.46 -2.45
C ALA A 30 -3.86 15.61 -1.77
N LEU A 31 -4.23 14.52 -1.12
CA LEU A 31 -3.31 13.61 -0.44
C LEU A 31 -2.26 13.04 -1.43
N ILE A 32 -2.70 12.55 -2.59
CA ILE A 32 -1.80 12.03 -3.62
C ILE A 32 -0.90 13.15 -4.17
N THR A 33 -1.44 14.34 -4.42
CA THR A 33 -0.66 15.46 -4.98
C THR A 33 0.45 15.91 -4.05
N HIS A 34 0.18 15.97 -2.75
CA HIS A 34 1.12 16.53 -1.77
C HIS A 34 2.00 15.49 -1.07
N ASN A 35 1.58 14.23 -1.03
CA ASN A 35 2.29 13.15 -0.32
C ASN A 35 2.68 11.98 -1.24
N ARG A 36 2.69 12.18 -2.57
CA ARG A 36 2.94 11.14 -3.59
C ARG A 36 4.06 10.17 -3.20
N LYS A 37 5.25 10.69 -2.90
CA LYS A 37 6.43 9.86 -2.59
C LYS A 37 6.21 8.97 -1.37
N GLU A 38 5.67 9.52 -0.28
CA GLU A 38 5.41 8.77 0.95
C GLU A 38 4.37 7.66 0.71
N ILE A 39 3.37 7.94 -0.13
CA ILE A 39 2.34 6.96 -0.52
C ILE A 39 2.96 5.85 -1.38
N GLU A 40 3.73 6.21 -2.41
CA GLU A 40 4.41 5.25 -3.29
C GLU A 40 5.37 4.34 -2.50
N ASP A 41 6.19 4.92 -1.62
CA ASP A 41 7.11 4.16 -0.76
C ASP A 41 6.34 3.20 0.17
N LEU A 42 5.20 3.64 0.74
CA LEU A 42 4.39 2.80 1.62
C LEU A 42 3.68 1.67 0.87
N LEU A 43 3.15 1.95 -0.32
CA LEU A 43 2.53 0.93 -1.19
C LEU A 43 3.58 -0.13 -1.56
N PHE A 44 4.75 0.30 -2.02
CA PHE A 44 5.85 -0.61 -2.36
C PHE A 44 6.25 -1.48 -1.16
N TYR A 45 6.35 -0.89 0.03
CA TYR A 45 6.65 -1.64 1.25
C TYR A 45 5.58 -2.70 1.56
N GLN A 46 4.29 -2.38 1.39
CA GLN A 46 3.19 -3.32 1.60
C GLN A 46 3.24 -4.46 0.60
N ASP A 47 3.51 -4.18 -0.67
CA ASP A 47 3.66 -5.20 -1.72
C ASP A 47 4.84 -6.14 -1.42
N CYS A 48 5.99 -5.59 -1.02
CA CYS A 48 7.14 -6.41 -0.60
C CYS A 48 6.81 -7.28 0.63
N LYS A 49 6.03 -6.75 1.57
CA LYS A 49 5.61 -7.51 2.76
C LYS A 49 4.67 -8.65 2.39
N ALA A 50 3.69 -8.40 1.52
CA ALA A 50 2.76 -9.42 1.02
C ALA A 50 3.51 -10.52 0.27
N ALA A 51 4.41 -10.15 -0.66
CA ALA A 51 5.23 -11.10 -1.40
C ALA A 51 6.11 -11.98 -0.47
N LYS A 52 6.62 -11.40 0.63
CA LYS A 52 7.36 -12.17 1.64
C LYS A 52 6.46 -13.17 2.38
N GLU A 53 5.21 -12.82 2.66
CA GLU A 53 4.24 -13.69 3.35
C GLU A 53 3.73 -14.80 2.43
N GLU A 54 3.58 -14.53 1.12
CA GLU A 54 3.25 -15.53 0.08
C GLU A 54 4.40 -16.53 -0.15
N GLY A 55 5.63 -16.13 0.21
CA GLY A 55 6.84 -16.93 0.05
C GLY A 55 7.53 -16.65 -1.29
N PHE A 56 8.85 -16.86 -1.31
CA PHE A 56 9.62 -16.72 -2.54
C PHE A 56 9.52 -18.00 -3.38
N LEU A 57 9.63 -17.85 -4.69
CA LEU A 57 9.83 -18.97 -5.61
C LEU A 57 11.02 -19.81 -5.13
N SER A 58 10.86 -21.13 -5.14
CA SER A 58 12.00 -22.04 -5.05
C SER A 58 12.95 -21.83 -6.24
N ASP A 59 14.21 -22.26 -6.11
CA ASP A 59 15.20 -22.11 -7.19
C ASP A 59 14.71 -22.70 -8.53
N ARG A 60 13.93 -23.78 -8.48
CA ARG A 60 13.32 -24.40 -9.66
C ARG A 60 12.24 -23.51 -10.27
N GLU A 61 11.31 -23.02 -9.45
CA GLU A 61 10.21 -22.15 -9.92
C GLU A 61 10.77 -20.83 -10.47
N ALA A 62 11.85 -20.31 -9.88
CA ALA A 62 12.54 -19.13 -10.38
C ALA A 62 13.17 -19.37 -11.76
N GLN A 63 13.84 -20.52 -11.97
CA GLN A 63 14.41 -20.89 -13.27
C GLN A 63 13.33 -21.10 -14.33
N GLU A 64 12.23 -21.77 -13.98
CA GLU A 64 11.08 -21.96 -14.87
C GLU A 64 10.41 -20.62 -15.22
N PHE A 65 10.29 -19.69 -14.27
CA PHE A 65 9.76 -18.35 -14.52
C PHE A 65 10.64 -17.57 -15.51
N VAL A 66 11.95 -17.51 -15.28
CA VAL A 66 12.89 -16.78 -16.15
C VAL A 66 12.91 -17.37 -17.57
N ALA A 67 12.85 -18.69 -17.71
CA ALA A 67 12.82 -19.36 -19.01
C ALA A 67 11.55 -19.06 -19.84
N ASN A 68 10.46 -18.63 -19.19
CA ASN A 68 9.18 -18.31 -19.83
C ASN A 68 8.94 -16.81 -20.03
N LEU A 69 9.89 -15.94 -19.67
CA LEU A 69 9.79 -14.52 -19.98
C LEU A 69 9.89 -14.29 -21.50
N PRO A 70 9.06 -13.41 -22.08
CA PRO A 70 9.20 -13.02 -23.49
C PRO A 70 10.61 -12.48 -23.76
N GLN A 71 11.20 -12.89 -24.87
CA GLN A 71 12.49 -12.38 -25.35
C GLN A 71 12.35 -10.98 -25.94
#